data_AF-A0A4Y8M768-F1
#
_entry.id   AF-A0A4Y8M768-F1
#
_cell.length_a   1.000
_cell.length_b   1.000
_cell.length_c   1.000
_cell.angle_alpha   90.00
_cell.angle_beta   90.00
_cell.angle_gamma   90.00
#
_symmetry.space_group_name_H-M   'P 1'
#
loop_
_entity.id
_entity.type
_entity.pdbx_description
1 polymer ?
#
loop_
_entity_poly.entity_id
_entity_poly.type
_entity_poly.pdbx_seq_one_letter_code
_entity_poly.pdbx_strand_id
1 'polypeptide(L)' 'MMNDDLLDNYRVEGTKVRVVRDALEQNDVVGIVVAWDDEHLLIRRPNRKVVKVKRGYSLQPASEPRQWSDE' A
#
# COMPACT_ATOMS: atom_id res chain seq x y z
N MET A 1 -6.20 11.24 -5.53
CA MET A 1 -7.13 10.15 -5.91
C MET A 1 -6.28 8.95 -6.29
N MET A 2 -6.19 7.93 -5.44
CA MET A 2 -5.57 6.66 -5.86
C MET A 2 -6.49 6.01 -6.88
N ASN A 3 -5.97 5.60 -8.03
CA ASN A 3 -6.80 5.06 -9.10
C ASN A 3 -7.12 3.58 -8.85
N ASP A 4 -8.39 3.20 -8.96
CA ASP A 4 -8.84 1.80 -8.82
C ASP A 4 -8.17 0.90 -9.85
N ASP A 5 -7.91 1.39 -11.07
CA ASP A 5 -7.18 0.63 -12.09
C ASP A 5 -5.75 0.28 -11.65
N LEU A 6 -5.08 1.20 -10.95
CA LEU A 6 -3.72 0.96 -10.46
C LEU A 6 -3.73 -0.11 -9.36
N LEU A 7 -4.74 -0.06 -8.48
CA LEU A 7 -4.92 -1.05 -7.41
C LEU A 7 -5.26 -2.43 -7.97
N ASP A 8 -6.07 -2.51 -9.02
CA ASP A 8 -6.38 -3.78 -9.68
C ASP A 8 -5.14 -4.36 -10.37
N ASN A 9 -4.37 -3.55 -11.10
CA ASN A 9 -3.10 -3.98 -11.69
C ASN A 9 -2.17 -4.57 -10.61
N TYR A 10 -1.97 -3.86 -9.49
CA TYR A 10 -1.15 -4.37 -8.39
C TYR A 10 -1.69 -5.67 -7.77
N ARG A 11 -3.02 -5.82 -7.69
CA ARG A 11 -3.65 -7.04 -7.20
C ARG A 11 -3.46 -8.22 -8.15
N VAL A 12 -3.66 -8.00 -9.46
CA VAL A 12 -3.56 -9.03 -10.51
C VAL A 12 -2.11 -9.47 -10.71
N GLU A 13 -1.18 -8.53 -10.75
CA GLU A 13 0.25 -8.81 -10.89
C GLU A 13 0.88 -9.37 -9.59
N GLY A 14 0.24 -9.14 -8.45
CA GLY A 14 0.81 -9.47 -7.14
C GLY A 14 1.99 -8.57 -6.78
N THR A 15 2.00 -7.34 -7.30
CA THR A 15 3.06 -6.35 -7.07
C THR A 15 3.16 -6.03 -5.59
N LYS A 16 4.39 -6.14 -5.05
CA LYS A 16 4.66 -5.78 -3.66
C LYS A 16 4.66 -4.26 -3.56
N VAL A 17 3.77 -3.72 -2.74
CA VAL A 17 3.59 -2.30 -2.46
C VAL A 17 4.01 -1.96 -1.04
N ARG A 18 4.44 -0.72 -0.83
CA ARG A 18 4.72 -0.07 0.44
C ARG A 18 3.68 1.04 0.63
N VAL A 19 2.98 0.99 1.76
CA VAL A 19 2.09 2.07 2.22
C VAL A 19 2.83 2.85 3.29
N VAL A 20 3.10 4.12 3.02
CA VAL A 20 3.80 5.03 3.93
C VAL A 20 2.77 5.82 4.72
N ARG A 21 2.77 5.65 6.04
CA ARG A 21 1.75 6.23 6.93
C ARG A 21 2.19 7.54 7.57
N ASP A 22 3.46 7.60 7.94
CA ASP A 22 4.05 8.67 8.72
C ASP A 22 5.56 8.74 8.46
N ALA A 23 6.24 9.68 9.11
CA ALA A 23 7.67 9.90 8.98
C ALA A 23 8.52 8.68 9.41
N LEU A 24 8.00 7.77 10.24
CA LEU A 24 8.73 6.61 10.72
C LEU A 24 8.57 5.41 9.78
N GLU A 25 9.68 4.99 9.16
CA GLU A 25 9.74 3.82 8.26
C GLU A 25 9.23 2.53 8.88
N GLN A 26 9.35 2.39 10.20
CA GLN A 26 8.91 1.20 10.93
C GLN A 26 7.39 1.00 10.88
N ASN A 27 6.64 2.08 10.63
CA ASN A 27 5.19 2.05 10.55
C ASN A 27 4.68 1.70 9.15
N ASP A 28 5.58 1.63 8.16
CA ASP A 28 5.23 1.32 6.79
C ASP A 28 4.63 -0.09 6.67
N VAL A 29 3.62 -0.21 5.82
CA VAL A 29 2.99 -1.50 5.54
C VAL A 29 3.46 -1.99 4.20
N VAL A 30 4.26 -3.06 4.20
CA VAL A 30 4.74 -3.72 2.98
C VAL A 30 3.99 -5.02 2.75
N GLY A 31 3.45 -5.20 1.55
CA GLY A 31 2.69 -6.40 1.19
C GLY A 31 2.11 -6.32 -0.22
N ILE A 32 1.09 -7.13 -0.50
CA ILE A 32 0.35 -7.08 -1.77
C ILE A 32 -1.07 -6.59 -1.51
N VAL A 33 -1.63 -5.87 -2.49
CA VAL A 33 -3.05 -5.48 -2.47
C VAL A 33 -3.90 -6.74 -2.68
N VAL A 34 -4.91 -6.94 -1.82
CA VAL A 34 -5.84 -8.07 -1.99
C VAL A 34 -7.28 -7.62 -2.21
N ALA A 35 -7.65 -6.46 -1.68
CA ALA A 35 -8.96 -5.84 -1.85
C ALA A 35 -8.89 -4.37 -1.41
N TRP A 36 -9.87 -3.58 -1.81
CA TRP A 36 -10.02 -2.20 -1.41
C TRP A 36 -11.49 -1.76 -1.48
N ASP A 37 -11.79 -0.66 -0.81
CA ASP A 37 -13.05 0.07 -0.89
C ASP A 37 -12.76 1.57 -1.10
N ASP A 38 -13.79 2.41 -0.98
CA ASP A 38 -13.65 3.86 -1.15
C ASP A 38 -12.72 4.52 -0.11
N GLU A 39 -12.63 3.95 1.09
CA GLU A 39 -11.90 4.55 2.22
C GLU A 39 -10.62 3.80 2.59
N HIS A 40 -10.55 2.50 2.28
CA HIS A 40 -9.55 1.59 2.82
C HIS A 40 -8.96 0.64 1.78
N LEU A 41 -7.74 0.22 2.07
CA LEU A 41 -6.99 -0.81 1.36
C LEU A 41 -6.74 -1.99 2.30
N LEU A 42 -6.86 -3.21 1.77
CA LEU A 42 -6.46 -4.43 2.45
C LEU A 42 -5.14 -4.91 1.86
N ILE A 43 -4.10 -4.92 2.70
CA ILE A 43 -2.75 -5.35 2.33
C ILE A 43 -2.42 -6.67 3.03
N ARG A 44 -2.08 -7.71 2.25
CA ARG A 44 -1.58 -8.97 2.79
C ARG A 44 -0.06 -8.90 2.94
N ARG A 45 0.41 -9.01 4.18
CA ARG A 45 1.83 -9.03 4.53
C ARG A 45 2.49 -10.38 4.21
N PRO A 46 3.83 -10.46 4.08
CA PRO A 46 4.55 -11.72 3.87
C PRO A 46 4.30 -12.77 4.96
N ASN A 47 4.02 -12.33 6.20
CA ASN A 47 3.63 -13.20 7.32
C ASN A 47 2.17 -13.70 7.25
N ARG A 48 1.51 -13.53 6.09
CA ARG A 48 0.12 -13.90 5.79
C ARG A 48 -0.96 -13.13 6.55
N LYS A 49 -0.59 -12.19 7.44
CA LYS A 49 -1.57 -11.31 8.09
C LYS A 49 -2.08 -10.26 7.12
N VAL A 50 -3.37 -9.96 7.17
CA VAL A 50 -4.00 -8.88 6.41
C VAL A 50 -4.11 -7.65 7.31
N VAL A 51 -3.77 -6.49 6.79
CA VAL A 51 -3.85 -5.21 7.48
C VAL A 51 -4.74 -4.27 6.69
N LYS A 52 -5.70 -3.65 7.38
CA LYS A 52 -6.54 -2.58 6.84
C LYS A 52 -5.85 -1.24 7.03
N VAL A 53 -5.70 -0.48 5.95
CA VAL A 53 -5.07 0.85 5.95
C VAL A 53 -5.97 1.85 5.23
N LYS A 54 -5.88 3.14 5.56
CA LYS A 54 -6.66 4.17 4.83
C LYS A 54 -6.09 4.36 3.43
N ARG A 55 -6.96 4.58 2.46
CA ARG A 55 -6.61 4.84 1.05
C ARG A 55 -5.98 6.23 0.83
N GLY A 56 -6.05 7.10 1.83
CA GLY A 56 -5.39 8.42 1.79
C GLY A 56 -3.88 8.40 2.03
N TYR A 57 -3.30 7.29 2.50
CA TYR A 57 -1.85 7.18 2.68
C TYR A 57 -1.13 6.99 1.35
N SER A 58 0.12 7.43 1.23
CA SER A 58 0.91 7.23 0.02
C SER A 58 1.23 5.75 -0.21
N LEU A 59 0.95 5.26 -1.43
CA LEU A 59 1.22 3.89 -1.85
C LEU A 59 2.19 3.92 -3.03
N GLN A 60 3.26 3.15 -2.91
CA GLN A 60 4.32 3.06 -3.91
C GLN A 60 4.80 1.60 -4.05
N PRO A 61 5.38 1.19 -5.19
CA PRO A 61 6.03 -0.10 -5.31
C PRO A 61 7.12 -0.26 -4.23
N ALA A 62 7.14 -1.41 -3.55
CA ALA A 62 8.13 -1.67 -2.51
C ALA A 62 9.56 -1.80 -3.04
N SER A 63 9.70 -2.08 -4.34
CA SER A 63 10.97 -2.10 -5.07
C SER A 63 11.56 -0.70 -5.26
N GLU A 64 10.73 0.34 -5.24
CA GLU A 64 11.16 1.72 -5.37
C GLU A 64 11.60 2.30 -4.02
N PRO A 65 12.52 3.30 -4.02
CA PRO A 65 12.94 3.97 -2.81
C PRO A 65 11.75 4.63 -2.12
N ARG A 66 11.73 4.61 -0.78
CA ARG A 66 10.67 5.24 0.00
C ARG A 66 10.63 6.74 -0.30
N GLN A 67 9.56 7.18 -0.95
CA GLN A 67 9.23 8.57 -1.09
C GLN A 67 8.28 8.98 0.06
N TRP A 68 8.77 9.84 0.95
CA TRP A 68 7.97 10.59 1.91
C TRP A 68 8.09 12.06 1.52
N SER A 69 6.97 12.67 1.15
CA SER A 69 6.90 14.12 0.94
C SER A 69 6.30 14.73 2.21
N ASP A 70 7.07 15.58 2.89
CA ASP A 70 6.67 16.31 4.10
C ASP A 70 6.08 17.69 3.75
N GLU A 71 5.59 17.88 2.52
CA GLU A 71 5.06 19.17 2.03
C GLU A 71 3.68 19.50 2.60
#